data_AF-A0A4D8Q015-F1
#
_entry.id   AF-A0A4D8Q015-F1
#
_cell.length_a   1.000
_cell.length_b   1.000
_cell.length_c   1.000
_cell.angle_alpha   90.00
_cell.angle_beta   90.00
_cell.angle_gamma   90.00
#
_symmetry.space_group_name_H-M   'P 1'
#
loop_
_entity.id
_entity.type
_entity.pdbx_description
1 polymer ?
#
loop_
_entity_poly.entity_id
_entity_poly.type
_entity_poly.pdbx_seq_one_letter_code
_entity_poly.pdbx_strand_id
1 'polypeptide(L)'
;MDDQPARPSTPRIRVLSADDKEQLLDYLRAVARDERPCPGVATLADVVGCGETPVVRFLQSLEDDGTIKVERRTGGRRRLRIDACWTAWSGGRMRRAASGNAPVSDGIVDQARRHLMSRDHTIVGAGPGLFKINGRVRSLPEMLEMANRSLMSLGRSPLDGTAPCGTGVHPSSVRPPMVGR
;
A
#
# COMPACT_ATOMS: atom_id res chain seq x y z
N MET A 1 -30.67 -34.50 33.48
CA MET A 1 -29.22 -34.19 33.35
C MET A 1 -29.05 -33.95 31.87
N ASP A 2 -29.29 -32.70 31.47
CA ASP A 2 -29.47 -32.33 30.07
C ASP A 2 -28.25 -31.50 29.66
N ASP A 3 -27.30 -32.21 29.06
CA ASP A 3 -26.07 -31.67 28.48
C ASP A 3 -26.43 -30.99 27.15
N GLN A 4 -26.65 -29.68 27.19
CA GLN A 4 -26.91 -28.89 26.00
C GLN A 4 -25.56 -28.43 25.41
N PRO A 5 -25.16 -28.87 24.20
CA PRO A 5 -23.86 -28.52 23.65
C PRO A 5 -23.78 -27.01 23.37
N ALA A 6 -22.73 -26.39 23.90
CA ALA A 6 -22.42 -24.98 23.70
C ALA A 6 -22.38 -24.66 22.19
N ARG A 7 -23.28 -23.76 21.74
CA ARG A 7 -23.31 -23.29 20.35
C ARG A 7 -21.95 -22.65 20.01
N PRO A 8 -21.32 -22.97 18.86
CA PRO A 8 -20.11 -22.30 18.44
C PRO A 8 -20.41 -20.81 18.23
N SER A 9 -19.68 -19.96 18.94
CA SER A 9 -19.76 -18.51 18.82
C SER A 9 -19.49 -18.11 17.38
N THR A 10 -20.53 -17.64 16.69
CA THR A 10 -20.42 -17.14 15.33
C THR A 10 -19.38 -16.02 15.31
N PRO A 11 -18.37 -16.03 14.41
CA PRO A 11 -17.39 -14.96 14.36
C PRO A 11 -18.13 -13.64 14.12
N ARG A 12 -18.05 -12.73 15.10
CA ARG A 12 -18.66 -11.40 14.99
C ARG A 12 -17.98 -10.68 13.83
N ILE A 13 -18.69 -10.58 12.70
CA ILE A 13 -18.24 -9.83 11.54
C ILE A 13 -18.00 -8.38 12.01
N ARG A 14 -16.73 -7.94 12.01
CA ARG A 14 -16.36 -6.56 12.35
C ARG A 14 -17.14 -5.61 11.43
N VAL A 15 -17.85 -4.66 12.03
CA VAL A 15 -18.54 -3.59 11.30
C VAL A 15 -17.52 -2.48 11.05
N LEU A 16 -17.54 -1.88 9.86
CA LEU A 16 -16.71 -0.71 9.54
C LEU A 16 -17.16 0.48 10.39
N SER A 17 -16.22 1.09 11.09
CA SER A 17 -16.43 2.36 11.78
C SER A 17 -16.63 3.50 10.78
N ALA A 18 -17.02 4.69 11.26
CA ALA A 18 -17.11 5.87 10.39
C ALA A 18 -15.75 6.21 9.78
N ASP A 19 -14.68 6.16 10.59
CA ASP A 19 -13.30 6.40 10.15
C ASP A 19 -12.85 5.42 9.06
N ASP A 20 -13.12 4.12 9.24
CA ASP A 20 -12.80 3.09 8.22
C ASP A 20 -13.50 3.39 6.88
N LYS A 21 -14.75 3.89 6.93
CA LYS A 21 -15.53 4.23 5.72
C LYS A 21 -14.98 5.47 5.03
N GLU A 22 -14.64 6.50 5.78
CA GLU A 22 -14.01 7.72 5.26
C GLU A 22 -12.66 7.41 4.62
N GLN A 23 -11.82 6.60 5.28
CA GLN A 23 -10.54 6.16 4.76
C GLN A 23 -10.67 5.39 3.43
N LEU A 24 -11.63 4.47 3.34
CA LEU A 24 -11.91 3.74 2.10
C LEU A 24 -12.39 4.65 0.98
N LEU A 25 -13.27 5.61 1.29
CA LEU A 25 -13.78 6.55 0.30
C LEU A 25 -12.67 7.47 -0.22
N ASP A 26 -11.83 8.00 0.67
CA ASP A 26 -10.69 8.84 0.30
C ASP A 26 -9.67 8.08 -0.55
N TYR A 27 -9.36 6.84 -0.17
CA TYR A 27 -8.53 5.94 -0.97
C TYR A 27 -9.09 5.72 -2.37
N LEU A 28 -10.39 5.44 -2.49
CA LEU A 28 -11.03 5.20 -3.77
C LEU A 28 -11.05 6.47 -4.66
N ARG A 29 -11.25 7.65 -4.05
CA ARG A 29 -11.14 8.96 -4.74
C ARG A 29 -9.75 9.17 -5.30
N ALA A 30 -8.71 8.91 -4.50
CA ALA A 30 -7.33 9.01 -4.96
C ALA A 30 -7.03 8.07 -6.13
N VAL A 31 -7.46 6.81 -6.04
CA VAL A 31 -7.33 5.83 -7.14
C VAL A 31 -8.01 6.31 -8.42
N ALA A 32 -9.21 6.90 -8.32
CA ALA A 32 -9.95 7.42 -9.47
C ALA A 32 -9.28 8.66 -10.08
N ARG A 33 -8.77 9.57 -9.24
CA ARG A 33 -8.06 10.78 -9.65
C ARG A 33 -6.76 10.46 -10.40
N ASP A 34 -6.04 9.45 -9.94
CA ASP A 34 -4.77 8.99 -10.52
C ASP A 34 -4.97 7.98 -11.68
N GLU A 35 -6.22 7.74 -12.10
CA GLU A 35 -6.60 6.77 -13.16
C GLU A 35 -6.02 5.36 -12.94
N ARG A 36 -5.90 4.92 -11.67
CA ARG A 36 -5.24 3.67 -11.32
C ARG A 36 -6.16 2.47 -11.51
N PRO A 37 -5.62 1.25 -11.69
CA PRO A 37 -6.44 0.04 -11.82
C PRO A 37 -7.37 -0.11 -10.62
N CYS A 38 -8.64 -0.42 -10.88
CA CYS A 38 -9.62 -0.62 -9.83
C CYS A 38 -9.12 -1.68 -8.82
N PRO A 39 -9.01 -1.33 -7.53
CA PRO A 39 -8.54 -2.24 -6.50
C PRO A 39 -9.52 -3.40 -6.33
N GLY A 40 -8.99 -4.56 -5.91
CA GLY A 40 -9.79 -5.71 -5.48
C GLY A 40 -10.39 -5.51 -4.09
N VAL A 41 -11.40 -6.31 -3.73
CA VAL A 41 -12.02 -6.25 -2.39
C VAL A 41 -11.01 -6.60 -1.31
N ALA A 42 -10.19 -7.65 -1.52
CA ALA A 42 -9.08 -8.00 -0.62
C ALA A 42 -8.13 -6.81 -0.36
N THR A 43 -7.79 -6.04 -1.40
CA THR A 43 -6.94 -4.85 -1.27
C THR A 43 -7.60 -3.77 -0.43
N LEU A 44 -8.90 -3.54 -0.60
CA LEU A 44 -9.65 -2.58 0.21
C LEU A 44 -9.78 -3.06 1.66
N ALA A 45 -9.97 -4.36 1.87
CA ALA A 45 -10.03 -4.97 3.20
C ALA A 45 -8.69 -4.86 3.95
N ASP A 46 -7.56 -5.01 3.25
CA ASP A 46 -6.23 -4.76 3.81
C ASP A 46 -6.06 -3.29 4.25
N VAL A 47 -6.58 -2.31 3.50
CA VAL A 47 -6.43 -0.87 3.82
C VAL A 47 -6.99 -0.52 5.20
N VAL A 48 -8.13 -1.11 5.58
CA VAL A 48 -8.80 -0.89 6.88
C VAL A 48 -8.57 -2.02 7.89
N GLY A 49 -7.73 -3.00 7.54
CA GLY A 49 -7.43 -4.16 8.38
C GLY A 49 -8.67 -4.95 8.81
N CYS A 50 -9.64 -5.13 7.91
CA CYS A 50 -10.88 -5.86 8.19
C CYS A 50 -11.10 -7.04 7.24
N GLY A 51 -12.17 -7.80 7.45
CA GLY A 51 -12.57 -8.84 6.50
C GLY A 51 -13.15 -8.25 5.20
N GLU A 52 -13.23 -9.06 4.15
CA GLU A 52 -13.78 -8.62 2.85
C GLU A 52 -15.29 -8.34 2.90
N THR A 53 -16.05 -9.13 3.65
CA THR A 53 -17.51 -9.02 3.76
C THR A 53 -18.02 -7.62 4.12
N PRO A 54 -17.53 -6.95 5.18
CA PRO A 54 -17.98 -5.59 5.50
C PRO A 54 -17.60 -4.56 4.42
N VAL A 55 -16.47 -4.74 3.72
CA VAL A 55 -16.06 -3.87 2.60
C VAL A 55 -16.99 -4.04 1.40
N VAL A 56 -17.39 -5.28 1.06
CA VAL A 56 -18.38 -5.52 0.00
C VAL A 56 -19.70 -4.81 0.32
N ARG A 57 -20.18 -4.95 1.56
CA ARG A 57 -21.42 -4.28 2.00
C ARG A 57 -21.31 -2.76 1.90
N PHE A 58 -20.17 -2.20 2.26
CA PHE A 58 -19.93 -0.77 2.13
C PHE A 58 -19.90 -0.30 0.68
N LEU A 59 -19.18 -0.99 -0.20
CA LEU A 59 -19.18 -0.68 -1.64
C LEU A 59 -20.58 -0.75 -2.24
N GLN A 60 -21.38 -1.74 -1.82
CA GLN A 60 -22.76 -1.87 -2.25
C GLN A 60 -23.61 -0.70 -1.76
N SER A 61 -23.48 -0.29 -0.49
CA SER A 61 -24.18 0.90 0.03
C SER A 61 -23.84 2.19 -0.72
N LEU A 62 -22.58 2.34 -1.17
CA LEU A 62 -22.16 3.49 -1.98
C LEU A 62 -22.72 3.42 -3.43
N GLU A 63 -22.89 2.22 -3.97
CA GLU A 63 -23.51 2.00 -5.28
C GLU A 63 -25.01 2.27 -5.22
N ASP A 64 -25.68 1.83 -4.15
CA ASP A 64 -27.12 2.05 -3.89
C ASP A 64 -27.46 3.53 -3.68
N ASP A 65 -26.62 4.28 -2.96
CA ASP A 65 -26.75 5.73 -2.76
C ASP A 65 -26.36 6.56 -4.01
N GLY A 66 -25.70 5.93 -4.98
CA GLY A 66 -25.25 6.58 -6.22
C GLY A 66 -23.96 7.39 -6.09
N THR A 67 -23.32 7.39 -4.91
CA THR A 67 -21.98 7.95 -4.69
C THR A 67 -20.94 7.33 -5.65
N ILE A 68 -21.05 6.03 -5.92
CA ILE A 68 -20.19 5.35 -6.90
C ILE A 68 -21.00 4.66 -7.99
N LYS A 69 -20.40 4.47 -9.16
CA LYS A 69 -20.94 3.60 -10.23
C LYS A 69 -19.96 2.50 -10.59
N VAL A 70 -20.41 1.25 -10.55
CA VAL A 70 -19.57 0.10 -10.89
C VAL A 70 -19.86 -0.34 -12.33
N GLU A 71 -18.83 -0.38 -13.18
CA GLU A 71 -18.93 -0.97 -14.51
C GLU A 71 -18.19 -2.31 -14.54
N ARG A 72 -18.85 -3.35 -15.05
CA ARG A 72 -18.32 -4.71 -15.17
C ARG A 72 -18.24 -5.10 -16.65
N ARG A 73 -17.17 -5.77 -17.05
CA ARG A 73 -16.96 -6.30 -18.42
C ARG A 73 -16.86 -7.82 -18.41
N THR A 74 -17.13 -8.42 -19.56
CA THR A 74 -16.88 -9.82 -19.86
C THR A 74 -15.41 -10.16 -19.55
N GLY A 75 -15.16 -11.23 -18.78
CA GLY A 75 -13.83 -11.58 -18.27
C GLY A 75 -13.50 -11.05 -16.87
N GLY A 76 -14.50 -10.65 -16.07
CA GLY A 76 -14.33 -10.35 -14.64
C GLY A 76 -13.64 -9.02 -14.32
N ARG A 77 -13.45 -8.15 -15.32
CA ARG A 77 -12.85 -6.82 -15.14
C ARG A 77 -13.90 -5.83 -14.65
N ARG A 78 -13.49 -4.95 -13.75
CA ARG A 78 -14.34 -3.89 -13.18
C ARG A 78 -13.64 -2.54 -13.15
N ARG A 79 -14.41 -1.46 -13.19
CA ARG A 79 -13.95 -0.10 -12.86
C ARG A 79 -15.03 0.62 -12.07
N LEU A 80 -14.61 1.63 -11.32
CA LEU A 80 -15.46 2.44 -10.47
C LEU A 80 -15.46 3.88 -10.97
N ARG A 81 -16.62 4.53 -10.95
CA ARG A 81 -16.74 5.99 -11.10
C ARG A 81 -17.02 6.60 -9.74
N ILE A 82 -16.28 7.65 -9.38
CA ILE A 82 -16.42 8.39 -8.12
C ILE A 82 -16.13 9.85 -8.42
N ASP A 83 -16.99 10.77 -7.96
CA ASP A 83 -16.82 12.22 -8.15
C ASP A 83 -16.47 12.62 -9.60
N ALA A 84 -17.21 12.04 -10.55
CA ALA A 84 -17.02 12.16 -12.00
C ALA A 84 -15.76 11.49 -12.60
N CYS A 85 -14.77 11.08 -11.81
CA CYS A 85 -13.56 10.37 -12.27
C CYS A 85 -13.77 8.86 -12.39
N TRP A 86 -13.11 8.22 -13.36
CA TRP A 86 -13.11 6.77 -13.52
C TRP A 86 -11.77 6.17 -13.10
N THR A 87 -11.81 5.07 -12.35
CA THR A 87 -10.62 4.21 -12.19
C THR A 87 -10.33 3.48 -13.51
N ALA A 88 -9.08 3.09 -13.75
CA ALA A 88 -8.77 2.14 -14.81
C ALA A 88 -9.38 0.75 -14.52
N TRP A 89 -9.47 -0.08 -15.55
CA TRP A 89 -9.99 -1.44 -15.43
C TRP A 89 -9.14 -2.32 -14.52
N SER A 90 -9.78 -3.08 -13.62
CA SER A 90 -9.12 -4.12 -12.84
C SER A 90 -8.50 -5.16 -13.75
N GLY A 91 -7.34 -5.70 -13.35
CA GLY A 91 -6.63 -6.74 -14.10
C GLY A 91 -6.17 -6.32 -15.50
N GLY A 92 -6.27 -5.03 -15.86
CA GLY A 92 -5.52 -4.51 -17.00
C GLY A 92 -4.04 -4.69 -16.72
N ARG A 93 -3.27 -5.20 -17.70
CA ARG A 93 -1.82 -4.94 -17.71
C ARG A 93 -1.70 -3.45 -17.47
N MET A 94 -1.01 -3.05 -16.40
CA MET A 94 -0.47 -1.70 -16.29
C MET A 94 0.37 -1.57 -17.57
N ARG A 95 -0.22 -1.05 -18.67
CA ARG A 95 0.59 -0.41 -19.70
C ARG A 95 1.41 0.54 -18.85
N ARG A 96 2.75 0.39 -18.90
CA ARG A 96 3.65 1.36 -18.30
C ARG A 96 3.11 2.69 -18.76
N ALA A 97 2.37 3.38 -17.90
CA ALA A 97 2.11 4.76 -18.11
C ALA A 97 3.51 5.31 -18.01
N ALA A 98 4.05 5.69 -19.16
CA ALA A 98 5.08 6.69 -19.21
C ALA A 98 4.43 7.99 -18.72
N SER A 99 4.07 8.02 -17.44
CA SER A 99 3.89 9.21 -16.62
C SER A 99 5.12 9.16 -15.72
N GLY A 100 6.18 9.90 -16.02
CA GLY A 100 6.07 11.34 -16.17
C GLY A 100 5.57 11.85 -14.82
N ASN A 101 6.49 11.91 -13.85
CA ASN A 101 6.29 12.30 -12.46
C ASN A 101 5.37 11.37 -11.63
N ALA A 102 5.98 10.34 -11.02
CA ALA A 102 5.51 9.90 -9.71
C ALA A 102 5.47 11.13 -8.79
N PRO A 103 4.40 11.35 -7.99
CA PRO A 103 4.40 12.41 -6.98
C PRO A 103 5.67 12.21 -6.15
N VAL A 104 6.50 13.26 -6.10
CA VAL A 104 7.85 13.29 -5.56
C VAL A 104 7.96 12.38 -4.34
N SER A 105 8.46 11.16 -4.54
CA SER A 105 8.72 10.25 -3.43
C SER A 105 10.00 10.73 -2.77
N ASP A 106 9.83 11.34 -1.60
CA ASP A 106 10.82 11.50 -0.54
C ASP A 106 11.90 10.41 -0.66
N GLY A 107 13.18 10.80 -0.82
CA GLY A 107 14.24 9.89 -1.27
C GLY A 107 14.37 8.60 -0.45
N ILE A 108 13.88 8.65 0.79
CA ILE A 108 13.79 7.56 1.75
C ILE A 108 12.82 6.47 1.27
N VAL A 109 11.68 6.83 0.69
CA VAL A 109 10.68 5.90 0.15
C VAL A 109 11.25 5.13 -1.03
N ASP A 110 11.95 5.82 -1.94
CA ASP A 110 12.58 5.18 -3.09
C ASP A 110 13.74 4.27 -2.66
N GLN A 111 14.51 4.68 -1.64
CA GLN A 111 15.56 3.86 -1.05
C GLN A 111 15.00 2.59 -0.38
N ALA A 112 13.92 2.72 0.39
CA ALA A 112 13.21 1.58 1.00
C ALA A 112 12.69 0.61 -0.05
N ARG A 113 12.05 1.15 -1.09
CA ARG A 113 11.53 0.36 -2.22
C ARG A 113 12.64 -0.39 -2.95
N ARG A 114 13.74 0.27 -3.30
CA ARG A 114 14.89 -0.37 -3.96
C ARG A 114 15.52 -1.46 -3.09
N HIS A 115 15.70 -1.21 -1.80
CA HIS A 115 16.26 -2.18 -0.87
C HIS A 115 15.41 -3.46 -0.77
N LEU A 116 14.09 -3.29 -0.59
CA LEU A 116 13.18 -4.43 -0.49
C LEU A 116 13.08 -5.20 -1.81
N MET A 117 13.05 -4.51 -2.96
CA MET A 117 13.09 -5.17 -4.28
C MET A 117 14.37 -5.99 -4.50
N SER A 118 15.51 -5.53 -3.96
CA SER A 118 16.77 -6.30 -3.98
C SER A 118 16.74 -7.55 -3.10
N ARG A 119 15.73 -7.71 -2.25
CA ARG A 119 15.52 -8.84 -1.31
C ARG A 119 14.31 -9.68 -1.75
N ASP A 120 14.07 -9.77 -3.06
CA ASP A 120 12.96 -10.51 -3.68
C ASP A 120 11.55 -10.05 -3.30
N HIS A 121 11.38 -8.84 -2.77
CA HIS A 121 10.04 -8.30 -2.51
C HIS A 121 9.47 -7.67 -3.78
N THR A 122 8.27 -8.09 -4.17
CA THR A 122 7.52 -7.42 -5.24
C THR A 122 6.76 -6.23 -4.65
N ILE A 123 7.12 -5.01 -5.07
CA ILE A 123 6.49 -3.78 -4.61
C ILE A 123 5.77 -3.08 -5.77
N VAL A 124 4.46 -2.93 -5.63
CA VAL A 124 3.61 -2.17 -6.55
C VAL A 124 2.94 -1.07 -5.74
N GLY A 125 2.86 0.15 -6.28
CA GLY A 125 2.05 1.17 -5.61
C GLY A 125 0.60 0.71 -5.48
N ALA A 126 -0.03 0.96 -4.35
CA ALA A 126 -1.46 0.68 -4.11
C ALA A 126 -2.30 1.96 -3.96
N GLY A 127 -1.73 3.06 -3.45
CA GLY A 127 -2.42 4.35 -3.25
C GLY A 127 -1.43 5.42 -2.78
N PRO A 128 -1.88 6.64 -2.44
CA PRO A 128 -1.06 7.59 -1.70
C PRO A 128 -0.62 6.96 -0.37
N GLY A 129 0.69 6.89 -0.12
CA GLY A 129 1.24 6.29 1.10
C GLY A 129 0.97 4.79 1.28
N LEU A 130 0.45 4.09 0.27
CA LEU A 130 0.09 2.66 0.34
C LEU A 130 0.81 1.87 -0.75
N PHE A 131 1.37 0.73 -0.36
CA PHE A 131 2.21 -0.11 -1.21
C PHE A 131 1.80 -1.57 -1.08
N LYS A 132 1.61 -2.25 -2.21
CA LYS A 132 1.41 -3.68 -2.26
C LYS A 132 2.78 -4.37 -2.25
N ILE A 133 3.14 -4.98 -1.12
CA ILE A 133 4.40 -5.72 -0.91
C ILE A 133 4.08 -7.21 -0.81
N ASN A 134 4.62 -8.03 -1.73
CA ASN A 134 4.38 -9.48 -1.79
C ASN A 134 2.89 -9.86 -1.76
N GLY A 135 2.05 -9.05 -2.41
CA GLY A 135 0.61 -9.30 -2.50
C GLY A 135 -0.24 -8.68 -1.41
N ARG A 136 0.33 -8.17 -0.31
CA ARG A 136 -0.39 -7.49 0.78
C ARG A 136 -0.23 -5.98 0.71
N VAL A 137 -1.30 -5.23 0.98
CA VAL A 137 -1.18 -3.77 1.10
C VAL A 137 -0.58 -3.42 2.44
N ARG A 138 0.40 -2.51 2.41
CA ARG A 138 1.15 -2.00 3.54
C ARG A 138 1.19 -0.49 3.44
N SER A 139 1.10 0.17 4.57
CA SER A 139 1.34 1.60 4.70
C SER A 139 2.82 1.94 4.50
N LEU A 140 3.09 3.21 4.23
CA LEU A 140 4.45 3.74 4.16
C LEU A 140 5.27 3.43 5.43
N PRO A 141 4.80 3.68 6.67
CA PRO A 141 5.57 3.32 7.87
C PRO A 141 5.85 1.82 7.92
N GLU A 142 4.90 0.95 7.58
CA GLU A 142 5.15 -0.50 7.53
C GLU A 142 6.20 -0.89 6.48
N MET A 143 6.23 -0.22 5.32
CA MET A 143 7.28 -0.39 4.32
C MET A 143 8.65 0.00 4.90
N LEU A 144 8.73 1.15 5.56
CA LEU A 144 9.97 1.66 6.15
C LEU A 144 10.47 0.76 7.27
N GLU A 145 9.60 0.28 8.15
CA GLU A 145 9.94 -0.68 9.20
C GLU A 145 10.47 -1.99 8.63
N MET A 146 9.87 -2.50 7.56
CA MET A 146 10.32 -3.72 6.90
C MET A 146 11.71 -3.54 6.27
N ALA A 147 11.93 -2.39 5.62
CA ALA A 147 13.23 -2.03 5.07
C ALA A 147 14.28 -1.89 6.18
N ASN A 148 13.96 -1.18 7.27
CA ASN A 148 14.85 -0.95 8.40
C ASN A 148 15.22 -2.23 9.13
N ARG A 149 14.25 -3.13 9.36
CA ARG A 149 14.52 -4.46 9.93
C ARG A 149 15.48 -5.25 9.06
N SER A 150 15.27 -5.24 7.74
CA SER A 150 16.15 -5.93 6.78
C SER A 150 17.55 -5.32 6.72
N LEU A 151 17.67 -4.00 6.79
CA LEU A 151 18.95 -3.29 6.85
C LEU A 151 19.71 -3.58 8.15
N MET A 152 19.03 -3.51 9.29
CA MET A 152 19.62 -3.82 10.60
C MET A 152 20.14 -5.26 10.66
N SER A 153 19.39 -6.23 10.11
CA SER A 153 19.87 -7.62 10.02
C SER A 153 21.11 -7.80 9.12
N LEU A 154 21.40 -6.84 8.23
CA LEU A 154 22.60 -6.81 7.38
C LEU A 154 23.72 -5.95 7.99
N GLY A 155 23.55 -5.43 9.21
CA GLY A 155 24.48 -4.49 9.83
C GLY A 155 24.55 -3.13 9.12
N ARG A 156 23.50 -2.76 8.40
CA ARG A 156 23.37 -1.44 7.72
C ARG A 156 22.53 -0.49 8.56
N SER A 157 22.82 0.79 8.46
CA SER A 157 22.06 1.85 9.13
C SER A 157 20.59 1.88 8.66
N PRO A 158 19.64 2.20 9.55
CA PRO A 158 18.25 2.36 9.16
C PRO A 158 18.06 3.56 8.22
N LEU A 159 17.01 3.49 7.42
CA LEU A 159 16.43 4.60 6.68
C LEU A 159 15.71 5.48 7.71
N ASP A 160 16.45 6.42 8.28
CA ASP A 160 15.90 7.38 9.22
C ASP A 160 15.17 8.48 8.45
N GLY A 161 13.86 8.60 8.69
CA GLY A 161 13.04 9.75 8.29
C GLY A 161 13.42 11.06 8.98
N THR A 162 14.39 11.01 9.91
CA THR A 162 14.79 12.11 10.76
C THR A 162 16.30 12.30 10.71
N ALA A 163 16.87 12.57 9.54
CA ALA A 163 18.19 13.18 9.45
C ALA A 163 18.04 14.63 8.95
N PRO A 164 18.36 15.65 9.77
CA PRO A 164 18.48 17.01 9.28
C PRO A 164 19.58 17.04 8.22
N CYS A 165 19.43 17.98 7.30
CA CYS A 165 20.40 18.26 6.25
C CYS A 165 21.83 18.32 6.83
N GLY A 166 22.77 17.57 6.24
CA GLY A 166 24.18 17.56 6.61
C GLY A 166 24.52 16.46 7.62
N THR A 167 25.41 15.52 7.32
CA THR A 167 26.83 15.82 7.19
C THR A 167 27.49 14.65 6.45
N GLY A 168 28.17 14.94 5.35
CA GLY A 168 29.08 13.99 4.75
C GLY A 168 30.24 13.70 5.72
N VAL A 169 30.43 12.43 6.05
CA VAL A 169 31.73 11.91 6.46
C VAL A 169 32.02 10.72 5.55
N HIS A 170 32.77 11.03 4.50
CA HIS A 170 33.59 10.04 3.80
C HIS A 170 34.64 9.53 4.81
N PRO A 171 34.83 8.21 4.99
CA PRO A 171 36.09 7.75 5.54
C PRO A 171 37.15 7.94 4.46
N SER A 172 37.89 9.05 4.57
CA SER A 172 39.14 9.24 3.83
C SER A 172 40.08 8.08 4.14
N SER A 173 40.45 7.31 3.11
CA SER A 173 41.58 6.38 3.15
C SER A 173 42.83 7.13 3.57
N VAL A 174 43.25 6.96 4.83
CA VAL A 174 44.57 7.37 5.28
C VAL A 174 45.58 6.44 4.63
N ARG A 175 46.27 6.92 3.61
CA ARG A 175 47.50 6.30 3.10
C ARG A 175 48.59 6.41 4.18
N PRO A 176 49.36 5.34 4.45
CA PRO A 176 50.53 5.44 5.32
C PRO A 176 51.64 6.27 4.66
N PRO A 177 52.44 7.03 5.42
CA PRO A 177 53.58 7.76 4.87
C PRO A 177 54.66 6.78 4.42
N MET A 178 55.07 6.90 3.15
CA MET A 178 56.31 6.29 2.67
C MET A 178 57.48 6.99 3.36
N VAL A 179 58.26 6.21 4.11
CA VAL A 179 59.58 6.59 4.61
C VAL A 179 60.48 6.85 3.41
N GLY A 180 61.05 8.06 3.35
CA GLY A 180 62.02 8.45 2.35
C GLY A 180 63.45 8.08 2.75
N ARG A 181 64.18 7.59 1.75
CA ARG A 181 65.64 7.45 1.61
C ARG A 181 66.39 6.55 2.60
#